data_AF-A0A254RGP5-F1
#
_entry.id   AF-A0A254RGP5-F1
#
_cell.length_a   1.000
_cell.length_b   1.000
_cell.length_c   1.000
_cell.angle_alpha   90.00
_cell.angle_beta   90.00
_cell.angle_gamma   90.00
#
_symmetry.space_group_name_H-M   'P 1'
#
loop_
_entity.id
_entity.type
_entity.pdbx_description
1 polymer ?
#
loop_
_entity_poly.entity_id
_entity_poly.type
_entity_poly.pdbx_seq_one_letter_code
_entity_poly.pdbx_strand_id
1 'polypeptide(L)'
;MNWSIIFAIVIAFILLRVLYLRLKANSMHSDSFKNMNSKDKLAVLKECLLNNPTRTNLANLADFLKSEEIPADVESYKSFMDKQLQLTHKKNAIAEDNELYAAESAWMDRIAPLEFAEAEKARTEGDSATFIERSLEGISRLYSDEAIIAALEKLSPLYGKASKLQADYRALMEARDTSGADDKSLEALRKKRDAWIEDLLTVDR
;
A
#
# COMPACT_ATOMS: atom_id res chain seq x y z
N MET A 1 -18.85 49.07 -8.37
CA MET A 1 -18.18 47.89 -7.78
C MET A 1 -18.27 46.77 -8.80
N ASN A 2 -17.14 46.35 -9.38
CA ASN A 2 -17.14 45.48 -10.56
C ASN A 2 -17.61 44.07 -10.18
N TRP A 3 -18.76 43.67 -10.70
CA TRP A 3 -19.35 42.34 -10.44
C TRP A 3 -18.39 41.19 -10.78
N SER A 4 -17.47 41.41 -11.73
CA SER A 4 -16.40 40.49 -12.08
C SER A 4 -15.40 40.23 -10.93
N ILE A 5 -15.12 41.23 -10.10
CA ILE A 5 -14.22 41.09 -8.93
C ILE A 5 -14.91 40.27 -7.85
N ILE A 6 -16.21 40.51 -7.62
CA ILE A 6 -17.01 39.75 -6.65
C ILE A 6 -17.09 38.27 -7.08
N PHE A 7 -17.33 38.01 -8.37
CA PHE A 7 -17.36 36.66 -8.92
C PHE A 7 -16.02 35.93 -8.79
N ALA A 8 -14.90 36.62 -9.08
CA ALA A 8 -13.56 36.04 -8.92
C ALA A 8 -13.25 35.70 -7.46
N ILE A 9 -13.65 36.57 -6.51
CA ILE A 9 -13.48 36.32 -5.07
C ILE A 9 -14.30 35.09 -4.64
N VAL A 10 -15.55 34.97 -5.10
CA VAL A 10 -16.41 33.81 -4.78
C VAL A 10 -15.82 32.51 -5.32
N ILE A 11 -15.34 32.49 -6.57
CA ILE A 11 -14.67 31.31 -7.14
C ILE A 11 -13.39 30.97 -6.37
N ALA A 12 -12.59 31.97 -6.00
CA ALA A 12 -11.37 31.76 -5.21
C ALA A 12 -11.68 31.12 -3.85
N PHE A 13 -12.74 31.54 -3.16
CA PHE A 13 -13.19 30.93 -1.91
C PHE A 13 -13.68 29.49 -2.08
N ILE A 14 -14.39 29.19 -3.18
CA ILE A 14 -14.81 27.82 -3.50
C ILE A 14 -13.59 26.93 -3.74
N LEU A 15 -12.61 27.40 -4.51
CA LEU A 15 -11.38 26.66 -4.78
C LEU A 15 -10.53 26.46 -3.51
N LEU A 16 -10.39 27.50 -2.67
CA LEU A 16 -9.74 27.40 -1.36
C LEU A 16 -10.44 26.41 -0.44
N ARG A 17 -11.77 26.35 -0.46
CA ARG A 17 -12.56 25.40 0.33
C ARG A 17 -12.38 23.97 -0.19
N VAL A 18 -12.35 23.77 -1.51
CA VAL A 18 -12.08 22.45 -2.11
C VAL A 18 -10.64 22.01 -1.81
N LEU A 19 -9.66 22.92 -1.90
CA LEU A 19 -8.28 22.67 -1.54
C LEU A 19 -8.15 22.33 -0.05
N TYR A 20 -8.80 23.08 0.83
CA TYR A 20 -8.84 22.83 2.26
C TYR A 20 -9.49 21.47 2.58
N LEU A 21 -10.59 21.12 1.91
CA LEU A 21 -11.25 19.83 2.09
C LEU A 21 -10.37 18.68 1.58
N ARG A 22 -9.63 18.86 0.48
CA ARG A 22 -8.64 17.87 0.01
C ARG A 22 -7.46 17.74 0.97
N LEU A 23 -6.94 18.85 1.49
CA LEU A 23 -5.89 18.86 2.50
C LEU A 23 -6.35 18.20 3.80
N LYS A 24 -7.61 18.44 4.22
CA LYS A 24 -8.21 17.82 5.41
C LYS A 24 -8.47 16.33 5.21
N ALA A 25 -8.94 15.92 4.03
CA ALA A 25 -9.11 14.51 3.66
C ALA A 25 -7.78 13.75 3.61
N ASN A 26 -6.70 14.42 3.19
CA ASN A 26 -5.34 13.88 3.20
C ASN A 26 -4.62 14.07 4.55
N SER A 27 -5.25 14.67 5.56
CA SER A 27 -4.63 14.86 6.87
C SER A 27 -4.99 13.70 7.79
N MET A 28 -3.97 13.12 8.42
CA MET A 28 -4.06 12.20 9.58
C MET A 28 -4.85 12.78 10.79
N HIS A 29 -5.44 13.98 10.64
CA HIS A 29 -6.21 14.66 11.68
C HIS A 29 -7.70 14.37 11.63
N SER A 30 -8.19 13.55 10.68
CA SER A 30 -9.56 13.05 10.75
C SER A 30 -9.72 12.13 11.97
N ASP A 31 -10.83 12.26 12.70
CA ASP A 31 -11.07 11.45 13.90
C ASP A 31 -11.16 9.95 13.58
N SER A 32 -11.56 9.61 12.35
CA SER A 32 -11.55 8.24 11.82
C SER A 32 -10.15 7.64 11.86
N PHE A 33 -9.13 8.34 11.34
CA PHE A 33 -7.76 7.85 11.33
C PHE A 33 -7.18 7.74 12.75
N LYS A 34 -7.46 8.71 13.62
CA LYS A 34 -6.96 8.68 15.01
C LYS A 34 -7.46 7.47 15.80
N ASN A 35 -8.68 7.03 15.52
CA ASN A 35 -9.33 5.91 16.20
C ASN A 35 -8.97 4.54 15.62
N MET A 36 -8.24 4.47 14.49
CA MET A 36 -7.73 3.21 13.94
C MET A 36 -6.68 2.59 14.86
N ASN A 37 -6.58 1.26 14.84
CA ASN A 37 -5.47 0.55 15.48
C ASN A 37 -4.15 0.83 14.72
N SER A 38 -3.01 0.50 15.33
CA SER A 38 -1.69 0.81 14.74
C SER A 38 -1.44 0.10 13.41
N LYS A 39 -1.93 -1.15 13.23
CA LYS A 39 -1.73 -1.91 11.99
C LYS A 39 -2.46 -1.28 10.79
N ASP A 40 -3.70 -0.85 10.99
CA ASP A 40 -4.50 -0.18 9.97
C ASP A 40 -3.93 1.21 9.65
N LYS A 41 -3.43 1.94 10.67
CA LYS A 41 -2.73 3.21 10.47
C LYS A 41 -1.50 3.03 9.59
N LEU A 42 -0.66 2.03 9.88
CA LEU A 42 0.54 1.75 9.11
C LEU A 42 0.18 1.46 7.65
N ALA A 43 -0.79 0.57 7.40
CA ALA A 43 -1.22 0.23 6.05
C ALA A 43 -1.71 1.45 5.27
N VAL A 44 -2.57 2.27 5.87
CA VAL A 44 -3.08 3.51 5.24
C VAL A 44 -1.95 4.47 4.92
N LEU A 45 -0.97 4.62 5.81
CA LEU A 45 0.17 5.51 5.58
C LEU A 45 1.08 5.02 4.44
N LYS A 46 1.34 3.71 4.37
CA LYS A 46 2.07 3.09 3.26
C LYS A 46 1.32 3.29 1.93
N GLU A 47 0.02 3.02 1.89
CA GLU A 47 -0.80 3.24 0.69
C GLU A 47 -0.84 4.71 0.27
N CYS A 48 -0.97 5.64 1.21
CA CYS A 48 -1.00 7.07 0.93
C CYS A 48 0.32 7.55 0.32
N LEU A 49 1.46 7.05 0.82
CA LEU A 49 2.77 7.39 0.28
C LEU A 49 2.97 6.78 -1.10
N LEU A 50 2.64 5.51 -1.30
CA LEU A 50 2.80 4.81 -2.59
C LEU A 50 1.92 5.41 -3.69
N ASN A 51 0.67 5.77 -3.37
CA ASN A 51 -0.26 6.36 -4.34
C ASN A 51 0.03 7.84 -4.63
N ASN A 52 0.55 8.57 -3.64
CA ASN A 52 0.83 10.00 -3.76
C ASN A 52 2.07 10.38 -2.94
N PRO A 53 3.27 10.18 -3.51
CA PRO A 53 4.53 10.36 -2.79
C PRO A 53 4.88 11.83 -2.65
N THR A 54 4.33 12.43 -1.60
CA THR A 54 4.55 13.81 -1.20
C THR A 54 5.38 13.87 0.07
N ARG A 55 6.05 15.02 0.30
CA ARG A 55 6.81 15.24 1.54
C ARG A 55 5.93 15.13 2.78
N THR A 56 4.67 15.52 2.66
CA THR A 56 3.67 15.38 3.73
C THR A 56 3.39 13.92 4.04
N ASN A 57 3.11 13.08 3.03
CA ASN A 57 2.86 11.66 3.25
C ASN A 57 4.10 10.93 3.79
N LEU A 58 5.30 11.35 3.37
CA LEU A 58 6.54 10.80 3.89
C LEU A 58 6.76 11.17 5.36
N ALA A 59 6.54 12.45 5.72
CA ALA A 59 6.63 12.92 7.11
C ALA A 59 5.59 12.24 8.01
N ASN A 60 4.36 12.08 7.52
CA ASN A 60 3.29 11.36 8.20
C ASN A 60 3.68 9.91 8.55
N LEU A 61 4.28 9.18 7.60
CA LEU A 61 4.80 7.85 7.85
C LEU A 61 5.98 7.89 8.84
N ALA A 62 6.92 8.83 8.69
CA ALA A 62 8.06 8.98 9.60
C ALA A 62 7.64 9.23 11.05
N ASP A 63 6.68 10.14 11.26
CA ASP A 63 6.17 10.50 12.58
C ASP A 63 5.48 9.30 13.25
N PHE A 64 4.71 8.54 12.49
CA PHE A 64 4.08 7.31 12.98
C PHE A 64 5.13 6.24 13.34
N LEU A 65 6.10 5.98 12.48
CA LEU A 65 7.16 4.99 12.76
C LEU A 65 7.96 5.37 14.00
N LYS A 66 8.22 6.67 14.19
CA LYS A 66 8.88 7.19 15.39
C LYS A 66 8.01 7.02 16.64
N SER A 67 6.70 7.24 16.56
CA SER A 67 5.81 7.09 17.72
C SER A 67 5.63 5.64 18.15
N GLU A 68 5.69 4.70 17.19
CA GLU A 68 5.59 3.26 17.44
C GLU A 68 6.97 2.59 17.64
N GLU A 69 8.05 3.38 17.72
CA GLU A 69 9.43 2.91 17.90
C GLU A 69 9.90 1.91 16.81
N ILE A 70 9.37 2.02 15.59
CA ILE A 70 9.71 1.18 14.45
C ILE A 70 10.93 1.77 13.74
N PRO A 71 12.08 1.06 13.70
CA PRO A 71 13.28 1.59 13.06
C PRO A 71 13.15 1.54 11.53
N ALA A 72 13.20 2.69 10.87
CA ALA A 72 13.27 2.78 9.42
C ALA A 72 14.03 4.04 8.97
N ASP A 73 14.86 3.92 7.94
CA ASP A 73 15.48 5.07 7.27
C ASP A 73 14.50 5.65 6.25
N VAL A 74 13.55 6.44 6.74
CA VAL A 74 12.49 7.07 5.93
C VAL A 74 13.05 8.09 4.93
N GLU A 75 14.21 8.67 5.24
CA GLU A 75 14.87 9.68 4.40
C GLU A 75 15.36 9.10 3.07
N SER A 76 15.72 7.81 3.05
CA SER A 76 16.11 7.10 1.82
C SER A 76 15.03 7.10 0.73
N TYR A 77 13.75 7.24 1.11
CA TYR A 77 12.62 7.29 0.16
C TYR A 77 12.63 8.54 -0.72
N LYS A 78 13.27 9.64 -0.29
CA LYS A 78 13.31 10.91 -1.03
C LYS A 78 13.88 10.74 -2.45
N SER A 79 14.81 9.81 -2.62
CA SER A 79 15.38 9.48 -3.93
C SER A 79 14.34 9.01 -4.94
N PHE A 80 13.32 8.26 -4.51
CA PHE A 80 12.21 7.84 -5.36
C PHE A 80 11.31 9.01 -5.75
N MET A 81 11.01 9.89 -4.79
CA MET A 81 10.24 11.11 -5.05
C MET A 81 10.91 12.01 -6.09
N ASP A 82 12.24 12.18 -5.98
CA ASP A 82 13.01 12.96 -6.95
C ASP A 82 13.02 12.29 -8.32
N LYS A 83 13.14 10.95 -8.39
CA LYS A 83 13.07 10.19 -9.64
C LYS A 83 11.69 10.32 -10.28
N GLN A 84 10.61 10.26 -9.52
CA GLN A 84 9.26 10.42 -10.07
C GLN A 84 9.04 11.80 -10.67
N LEU A 85 9.51 12.86 -10.00
CA LEU A 85 9.45 14.21 -10.56
C LEU A 85 10.15 14.28 -11.91
N GLN A 86 11.32 13.64 -12.05
CA GLN A 86 12.02 13.56 -13.33
C GLN A 86 11.21 12.80 -14.40
N LEU A 87 10.57 11.68 -14.03
CA LEU A 87 9.74 10.90 -14.95
C LEU A 87 8.52 11.69 -15.45
N THR A 88 7.91 12.54 -14.62
CA THR A 88 6.77 13.38 -15.04
C THR A 88 7.11 14.33 -16.20
N HIS A 89 8.39 14.67 -16.36
CA HIS A 89 8.87 15.54 -17.44
C HIS A 89 9.31 14.78 -18.70
N LYS A 90 9.43 13.44 -18.64
CA LYS A 90 9.79 12.61 -19.79
C LYS A 90 8.56 12.21 -20.61
N LYS A 91 8.72 12.16 -21.93
CA LYS A 91 7.72 11.56 -22.83
C LYS A 91 7.94 10.05 -22.87
N ASN A 92 6.88 9.26 -22.72
CA ASN A 92 6.88 7.79 -22.82
C ASN A 92 7.80 7.07 -21.82
N ALA A 93 7.62 7.32 -20.51
CA ALA A 93 8.42 6.74 -19.44
C ALA A 93 7.79 5.52 -18.74
N ILE A 94 6.84 4.82 -19.38
CA ILE A 94 6.03 3.75 -18.76
C ILE A 94 6.90 2.63 -18.15
N ALA A 95 7.96 2.20 -18.86
CA ALA A 95 8.85 1.16 -18.33
C ALA A 95 9.62 1.64 -17.09
N GLU A 96 10.14 2.87 -17.11
CA GLU A 96 10.86 3.46 -15.98
C GLU A 96 9.93 3.71 -14.77
N ASP A 97 8.65 3.99 -15.04
CA ASP A 97 7.60 4.17 -14.02
C ASP A 97 7.27 2.83 -13.33
N ASN A 98 7.15 1.74 -14.10
CA ASN A 98 6.97 0.39 -13.55
C ASN A 98 8.17 -0.04 -12.68
N GLU A 99 9.40 0.23 -13.12
CA GLU A 99 10.61 -0.04 -12.33
C GLU A 99 10.66 0.79 -11.04
N LEU A 100 10.24 2.05 -11.11
CA LEU A 100 10.15 2.91 -9.93
C LEU A 100 9.12 2.38 -8.95
N TYR A 101 7.91 2.05 -9.41
CA TYR A 101 6.86 1.50 -8.57
C TYR A 101 7.26 0.18 -7.89
N ALA A 102 7.96 -0.71 -8.61
CA ALA A 102 8.51 -1.93 -8.03
C ALA A 102 9.52 -1.63 -6.92
N ALA A 103 10.43 -0.68 -7.13
CA ALA A 103 11.41 -0.27 -6.13
C ALA A 103 10.77 0.38 -4.90
N GLU A 104 9.75 1.23 -5.09
CA GLU A 104 8.97 1.83 -4.01
C GLU A 104 8.22 0.76 -3.21
N SER A 105 7.59 -0.20 -3.88
CA SER A 105 6.88 -1.32 -3.24
C SER A 105 7.83 -2.17 -2.40
N ALA A 106 9.00 -2.52 -2.93
CA ALA A 106 10.03 -3.26 -2.19
C ALA A 106 10.59 -2.45 -1.00
N TRP A 107 10.68 -1.13 -1.12
CA TRP A 107 11.05 -0.27 0.01
C TRP A 107 9.98 -0.27 1.10
N MET A 108 8.70 -0.18 0.72
CA MET A 108 7.57 -0.23 1.67
C MET A 108 7.60 -1.52 2.51
N ASP A 109 7.95 -2.65 1.89
CA ASP A 109 7.99 -3.94 2.57
C ASP A 109 9.20 -4.15 3.49
N ARG A 110 10.17 -3.22 3.49
CA ARG A 110 11.19 -3.16 4.56
C ARG A 110 10.56 -2.79 5.90
N ILE A 111 9.44 -2.08 5.87
CA ILE A 111 8.59 -1.80 7.03
C ILE A 111 7.55 -2.92 7.09
N ALA A 112 7.88 -3.95 7.88
CA ALA A 112 7.06 -5.14 8.00
C ALA A 112 5.66 -4.79 8.54
N PRO A 113 4.60 -5.40 7.99
CA PRO A 113 3.26 -5.39 8.60
C PRO A 113 3.31 -5.84 10.07
N LEU A 114 2.57 -5.17 10.94
CA LEU A 114 2.55 -5.45 12.38
C LEU A 114 1.93 -6.82 12.69
N GLU A 115 1.06 -7.30 11.79
CA GLU A 115 0.43 -8.61 11.85
C GLU A 115 1.47 -9.75 11.91
N PHE A 116 2.66 -9.58 11.32
CA PHE A 116 3.71 -10.60 11.43
C PHE A 116 4.28 -10.72 12.85
N ALA A 117 4.35 -9.62 13.60
CA ALA A 117 4.75 -9.68 15.01
C ALA A 117 3.66 -10.33 15.87
N GLU A 118 2.38 -10.05 15.58
CA GLU A 118 1.24 -10.71 16.21
C GLU A 118 1.22 -12.22 15.92
N ALA A 119 1.50 -12.61 14.66
CA ALA A 119 1.61 -14.00 14.25
C ALA A 119 2.73 -14.71 15.03
N GLU A 120 3.92 -14.13 15.07
CA GLU A 120 5.06 -14.74 15.77
C GLU A 120 4.77 -14.92 17.27
N LYS A 121 4.10 -13.95 17.90
CA LYS A 121 3.65 -14.08 19.28
C LYS A 121 2.70 -15.28 19.44
N ALA A 122 1.66 -15.38 18.61
CA ALA A 122 0.73 -16.51 18.64
C ALA A 122 1.43 -17.86 18.44
N ARG A 123 2.43 -17.90 17.55
CA ARG A 123 3.28 -19.09 17.33
C ARG A 123 4.02 -19.50 18.61
N THR A 124 4.61 -18.55 19.33
CA THR A 124 5.29 -18.83 20.60
C THR A 124 4.34 -19.28 21.71
N GLU A 125 3.09 -18.84 21.66
CA GLU A 125 2.03 -19.21 22.60
C GLU A 125 1.35 -20.55 22.24
N GLY A 126 1.70 -21.15 21.10
CA GLY A 126 1.15 -22.41 20.62
C GLY A 126 -0.23 -22.29 19.94
N ASP A 127 -0.67 -21.08 19.64
CA ASP A 127 -1.93 -20.83 18.92
C ASP A 127 -1.69 -20.83 17.40
N SER A 128 -1.74 -22.03 16.81
CA SER A 128 -1.57 -22.21 15.38
C SER A 128 -2.64 -21.51 14.55
N ALA A 129 -3.88 -21.41 15.02
CA ALA A 129 -4.96 -20.80 14.25
C ALA A 129 -4.73 -19.29 14.10
N THR A 130 -4.45 -18.61 15.21
CA THR A 130 -4.14 -17.18 15.20
C THR A 130 -2.84 -16.89 14.45
N PHE A 131 -1.83 -17.77 14.55
CA PHE A 131 -0.59 -17.64 13.77
C PHE A 131 -0.88 -17.62 12.26
N ILE A 132 -1.72 -18.55 11.76
CA ILE A 132 -2.08 -18.60 10.34
C ILE A 132 -2.90 -17.37 9.94
N GLU A 133 -3.94 -17.02 10.70
CA GLU A 133 -4.79 -15.86 10.41
C GLU A 133 -3.97 -14.56 10.31
N ARG A 134 -3.10 -14.30 11.28
CA ARG A 134 -2.25 -13.10 11.29
C ARG A 134 -1.17 -13.12 10.22
N SER A 135 -0.63 -14.30 9.89
CA SER A 135 0.32 -14.44 8.78
C SER A 135 -0.33 -14.08 7.45
N LEU A 136 -1.55 -14.57 7.19
CA LEU A 136 -2.29 -14.28 5.96
C LEU A 136 -2.70 -12.80 5.89
N GLU A 137 -3.14 -12.22 7.01
CA GLU A 137 -3.42 -10.78 7.10
C GLU A 137 -2.16 -9.96 6.80
N GLY A 138 -1.01 -10.31 7.39
CA GLY A 138 0.26 -9.65 7.09
C GLY A 138 0.68 -9.76 5.62
N ILE A 139 0.50 -10.94 5.00
CA ILE A 139 0.78 -11.13 3.57
C ILE A 139 -0.10 -10.21 2.70
N SER A 140 -1.36 -10.01 3.07
CA SER A 140 -2.26 -9.10 2.35
C SER A 140 -1.85 -7.62 2.42
N ARG A 141 -0.95 -7.25 3.34
CA ARG A 141 -0.42 -5.89 3.55
C ARG A 141 0.96 -5.67 2.92
N LEU A 142 1.49 -6.65 2.20
CA LEU A 142 2.72 -6.53 1.42
C LEU A 142 2.42 -5.94 0.03
N TYR A 143 3.41 -5.27 -0.55
CA TYR A 143 3.26 -4.56 -1.83
C TYR A 143 4.09 -5.16 -2.96
N SER A 144 5.26 -5.73 -2.66
CA SER A 144 6.16 -6.32 -3.64
C SER A 144 5.84 -7.79 -3.90
N ASP A 145 5.90 -8.16 -5.17
CA ASP A 145 5.70 -9.54 -5.62
C ASP A 145 6.67 -10.49 -4.91
N GLU A 146 7.95 -10.08 -4.77
CA GLU A 146 8.97 -10.90 -4.11
C GLU A 146 8.66 -11.14 -2.63
N ALA A 147 8.21 -10.12 -1.90
CA ALA A 147 7.89 -10.27 -0.48
C ALA A 147 6.68 -11.18 -0.27
N ILE A 148 5.64 -11.04 -1.10
CA ILE A 148 4.44 -11.88 -1.05
C ILE A 148 4.81 -13.35 -1.30
N ILE A 149 5.55 -13.62 -2.37
CA ILE A 149 6.00 -14.98 -2.72
C ILE A 149 6.86 -15.58 -1.60
N ALA A 150 7.81 -14.81 -1.05
CA ALA A 150 8.70 -15.28 0.01
C ALA A 150 7.95 -15.52 1.33
N ALA A 151 6.96 -14.70 1.67
CA ALA A 151 6.15 -14.88 2.86
C ALA A 151 5.26 -16.13 2.76
N LEU A 152 4.64 -16.35 1.60
CA LEU A 152 3.87 -17.58 1.32
C LEU A 152 4.77 -18.82 1.37
N GLU A 153 5.98 -18.75 0.81
CA GLU A 153 6.95 -19.86 0.86
C GLU A 153 7.32 -20.23 2.29
N LYS A 154 7.53 -19.24 3.16
CA LYS A 154 7.80 -19.47 4.58
C LYS A 154 6.60 -20.08 5.32
N LEU A 155 5.38 -19.76 4.88
CA LEU A 155 4.14 -20.27 5.48
C LEU A 155 3.78 -21.68 4.99
N SER A 156 4.18 -22.07 3.77
CA SER A 156 3.89 -23.37 3.16
C SER A 156 4.15 -24.61 4.02
N PRO A 157 5.24 -24.73 4.80
CA PRO A 157 5.47 -25.89 5.66
C PRO A 157 4.45 -26.02 6.81
N LEU A 158 3.80 -24.92 7.17
CA LEU A 158 2.90 -24.81 8.32
C LEU A 158 1.43 -24.75 7.89
N TYR A 159 1.16 -24.39 6.63
CA TYR A 159 -0.19 -24.24 6.10
C TYR A 159 -0.26 -24.69 4.64
N GLY A 160 -0.94 -25.81 4.38
CA GLY A 160 -0.97 -26.45 3.06
C GLY A 160 -1.53 -25.56 1.95
N LYS A 161 -2.49 -24.68 2.25
CA LYS A 161 -3.08 -23.74 1.28
C LYS A 161 -2.08 -22.69 0.80
N ALA A 162 -1.04 -22.36 1.57
CA ALA A 162 -0.07 -21.32 1.18
C ALA A 162 0.66 -21.66 -0.13
N SER A 163 0.94 -22.93 -0.41
CA SER A 163 1.53 -23.35 -1.68
C SER A 163 0.61 -23.13 -2.88
N LYS A 164 -0.71 -23.35 -2.69
CA LYS A 164 -1.72 -23.04 -3.71
C LYS A 164 -1.79 -21.53 -3.94
N LEU A 165 -1.91 -20.75 -2.87
CA LEU A 165 -1.95 -19.28 -2.92
C LEU A 165 -0.71 -18.70 -3.63
N GLN A 166 0.46 -19.29 -3.41
CA GLN A 166 1.70 -18.91 -4.08
C GLN A 166 1.64 -19.20 -5.59
N ALA A 167 1.13 -20.38 -6.00
CA ALA A 167 0.97 -20.72 -7.41
C ALA A 167 -0.05 -19.80 -8.11
N ASP A 168 -1.18 -19.53 -7.46
CA ASP A 168 -2.23 -18.64 -7.96
C ASP A 168 -1.71 -17.20 -8.09
N TYR A 169 -0.88 -16.74 -7.15
CA TYR A 169 -0.25 -15.42 -7.24
C TYR A 169 0.74 -15.33 -8.41
N ARG A 170 1.54 -16.37 -8.65
CA ARG A 170 2.42 -16.42 -9.84
C ARG A 170 1.63 -16.35 -11.14
N ALA A 171 0.47 -17.02 -11.21
CA ALA A 171 -0.41 -16.92 -12.36
C ALA A 171 -1.03 -15.52 -12.52
N LEU A 172 -1.27 -14.80 -11.41
CA LEU A 172 -1.69 -13.40 -11.43
C LEU A 172 -0.58 -12.50 -12.01
N MET A 173 0.67 -12.68 -11.57
CA MET A 173 1.84 -11.96 -12.09
C MET A 173 2.00 -12.19 -13.61
N GLU A 174 1.95 -13.45 -14.05
CA GLU A 174 2.03 -13.77 -15.47
C GLU A 174 0.89 -13.14 -16.27
N ALA A 175 -0.33 -13.16 -15.73
CA ALA A 175 -1.46 -12.50 -16.36
C ALA A 175 -1.25 -10.98 -16.46
N ARG A 176 -0.72 -10.33 -15.42
CA ARG A 176 -0.39 -8.89 -15.45
C ARG A 176 0.61 -8.58 -16.55
N ASP A 177 1.68 -9.36 -16.64
CA ASP A 177 2.80 -9.08 -17.54
C ASP A 177 2.49 -9.37 -19.01
N THR A 178 1.49 -10.22 -19.27
CA THR A 178 1.08 -10.64 -20.63
C THR A 178 -0.21 -9.98 -21.13
N SER A 179 -0.97 -9.31 -20.26
CA SER A 179 -2.23 -8.66 -20.62
C SER A 179 -2.03 -7.31 -21.33
N GLY A 180 -3.01 -6.94 -22.17
CA GLY A 180 -3.08 -5.61 -22.77
C GLY A 180 -3.46 -4.53 -21.74
N ALA A 181 -3.22 -3.26 -22.10
CA ALA A 181 -3.60 -2.10 -21.27
C ALA A 181 -5.04 -1.61 -21.54
N ASP A 182 -5.89 -2.43 -22.15
CA ASP A 182 -7.29 -2.10 -22.41
C ASP A 182 -8.18 -2.30 -21.18
N ASP A 183 -9.31 -1.59 -21.11
CA ASP A 183 -10.21 -1.61 -19.96
C ASP A 183 -10.69 -3.02 -19.59
N LYS A 184 -10.92 -3.89 -20.58
CA LYS A 184 -11.39 -5.25 -20.35
C LYS A 184 -10.30 -6.11 -19.72
N SER A 185 -9.06 -6.00 -20.19
CA SER A 185 -7.89 -6.65 -19.58
C SER A 185 -7.65 -6.16 -18.15
N LEU A 186 -7.75 -4.85 -17.90
CA LEU A 186 -7.61 -4.28 -16.55
C LEU A 186 -8.73 -4.74 -15.60
N GLU A 187 -9.98 -4.82 -16.07
CA GLU A 187 -11.09 -5.34 -15.27
C GLU A 187 -10.90 -6.83 -14.94
N ALA A 188 -10.43 -7.63 -15.90
CA ALA A 188 -10.15 -9.04 -15.68
C ALA A 188 -9.03 -9.25 -14.65
N LEU A 189 -7.95 -8.45 -14.71
CA LEU A 189 -6.87 -8.48 -13.72
C LEU A 189 -7.37 -8.10 -12.32
N ARG A 190 -8.20 -7.06 -12.20
CA ARG A 190 -8.81 -6.68 -10.91
C ARG A 190 -9.63 -7.82 -10.32
N LYS A 191 -10.50 -8.45 -11.12
CA LYS A 191 -11.30 -9.60 -10.66
C LYS A 191 -10.45 -10.76 -10.20
N LYS A 192 -9.38 -11.11 -10.93
CA LYS A 192 -8.45 -12.16 -10.53
C LYS A 192 -7.74 -11.84 -9.22
N ARG A 193 -7.27 -10.60 -9.06
CA ARG A 193 -6.63 -10.12 -7.82
C ARG A 193 -7.61 -10.18 -6.65
N ASP A 194 -8.83 -9.69 -6.82
CA ASP A 194 -9.83 -9.64 -5.75
C ASP A 194 -10.22 -11.05 -5.29
N ALA A 195 -10.38 -11.99 -6.24
CA ALA A 195 -10.60 -13.40 -5.92
C ALA A 195 -9.42 -14.04 -5.17
N TRP A 196 -8.17 -13.68 -5.54
CA TRP A 196 -6.99 -14.15 -4.82
C TRP A 196 -6.91 -13.59 -3.40
N ILE A 197 -7.24 -12.31 -3.19
CA ILE A 197 -7.30 -11.69 -1.85
C ILE A 197 -8.39 -12.35 -1.01
N GLU A 198 -9.56 -12.64 -1.59
CA GLU A 198 -10.64 -13.34 -0.90
C GLU A 198 -10.22 -14.76 -0.48
N ASP A 199 -9.55 -15.52 -1.37
CA ASP A 199 -9.03 -16.85 -1.04
C ASP A 199 -7.90 -16.77 0.02
N LEU A 200 -7.04 -15.76 -0.05
CA LEU A 200 -5.96 -15.50 0.92
C LEU A 200 -6.51 -15.28 2.33
N LEU A 201 -7.56 -14.46 2.46
CA LEU A 201 -8.14 -14.09 3.75
C LEU A 201 -9.16 -15.11 4.28
N THR A 202 -9.50 -16.13 3.48
CA THR A 202 -10.35 -17.24 3.90
C THR A 202 -9.49 -18.37 4.45
N VAL A 203 -9.59 -18.65 5.75
CA VAL A 203 -8.83 -19.73 6.39
C VAL A 203 -9.56 -21.07 6.26
N ASP A 204 -8.95 -21.98 5.50
CA ASP A 204 -9.37 -23.39 5.48
C ASP A 204 -9.10 -24.01 6.86
N ARG A 205 -10.15 -24.51 7.51
CA ARG A 205 -10.10 -25.16 8.83
C ARG A 205 -9.69 -26.63 8.74
#